data_AF-A0A5J4TTM5-F1
#
_entry.id   AF-A0A5J4TTM5-F1
#
_cell.length_a   1.000
_cell.length_b   1.000
_cell.length_c   1.000
_cell.angle_alpha   90.00
_cell.angle_beta   90.00
_cell.angle_gamma   90.00
#
_symmetry.space_group_name_H-M   'P 1'
#
loop_
_entity.id
_entity.type
_entity.pdbx_description
1 polymer ?
#
loop_
_entity_poly.entity_id
_entity_poly.type
_entity_poly.pdbx_seq_one_letter_code
_entity_poly.pdbx_strand_id
1 'polypeptide(L)'
;MNIELVHYRYMMIHTKKQNQQKDGQGKDAYLTFQNLPDKWKPSKLSGIIRDLFNGSTSVSSKGSVYYEASQPGKDKISGNIDLNKAPGLSGGAIAGIVIGSLVGVAAIITIIVIIVIVCKKKKNYDPSGYVNKSLMDDKPIQSY
;
A
#
# COMPACT_ATOMS: atom_id res chain seq x y z
N MET A 1 6.88 2.03 45.39
CA MET A 1 6.35 1.00 44.48
C MET A 1 7.55 0.24 43.95
N ASN A 2 7.92 -0.87 44.60
CA ASN A 2 9.11 -1.64 44.27
C ASN A 2 8.81 -2.56 43.09
N ILE A 3 9.35 -2.23 41.92
CA ILE A 3 9.31 -3.11 40.76
C ILE A 3 10.51 -4.05 40.93
N GLU A 4 10.29 -5.20 41.57
CA GLU A 4 11.30 -6.25 41.57
C GLU A 4 11.55 -6.70 40.13
N LEU A 5 12.75 -6.35 39.64
CA LEU A 5 13.28 -6.71 38.34
C LEU A 5 13.63 -8.20 38.38
N VAL A 6 12.61 -9.06 38.32
CA VAL A 6 12.80 -10.50 38.20
C VAL A 6 13.56 -10.77 36.91
N HIS A 7 14.73 -11.38 37.07
CA HIS A 7 15.70 -11.73 36.05
C HIS A 7 15.06 -12.53 34.88
N TYR A 8 14.64 -11.83 33.81
CA TYR A 8 14.11 -12.46 32.59
C TYR A 8 15.25 -13.10 31.80
N ARG A 9 15.60 -14.35 32.16
CA ARG A 9 16.51 -15.17 31.34
C ARG A 9 15.79 -15.62 30.06
N TYR A 10 16.28 -15.10 28.94
CA TYR A 10 16.06 -15.53 27.54
C TYR A 10 14.60 -15.58 27.04
N MET A 11 14.05 -14.41 26.72
CA MET A 11 12.94 -14.31 25.76
C MET A 11 13.52 -14.33 24.34
N MET A 12 13.55 -15.50 23.71
CA MET A 12 13.98 -15.68 22.31
C MET A 12 12.78 -15.44 21.37
N ILE A 13 12.60 -14.21 20.88
CA ILE A 13 11.59 -13.92 19.84
C ILE A 13 12.10 -14.46 18.51
N HIS A 14 11.45 -15.47 17.96
CA HIS A 14 11.68 -15.91 16.58
C HIS A 14 10.59 -15.34 15.67
N THR A 15 10.91 -14.31 14.89
CA THR A 15 10.02 -13.81 13.84
C THR A 15 10.28 -14.55 12.53
N LYS A 16 9.42 -15.50 12.17
CA LYS A 16 9.44 -16.09 10.82
C LYS A 16 8.39 -15.40 9.96
N LYS A 17 8.76 -14.92 8.78
CA LYS A 17 7.78 -14.46 7.75
C LYS A 17 7.00 -15.68 7.26
N GLN A 18 5.76 -15.84 7.68
CA GLN A 18 4.89 -16.98 7.32
C GLN A 18 3.72 -16.54 6.44
N ASN A 19 4.01 -16.10 5.22
CA ASN A 19 2.97 -15.70 4.27
C ASN A 19 2.19 -16.90 3.66
N GLN A 20 2.44 -18.14 4.07
CA GLN A 20 1.87 -19.33 3.42
C GLN A 20 1.59 -20.53 4.35
N GLN A 21 1.10 -20.34 5.58
CA GLN A 21 0.75 -21.49 6.42
C GLN A 21 -0.74 -21.52 6.81
N LYS A 22 -1.33 -22.69 6.55
CA LYS A 22 -2.72 -23.05 6.83
C LYS A 22 -2.76 -23.66 8.23
N ASP A 23 -3.58 -23.08 9.08
CA ASP A 23 -3.99 -23.55 10.40
C ASP A 23 -3.09 -23.26 11.60
N GLY A 24 -3.70 -22.59 12.60
CA GLY A 24 -3.24 -22.55 13.98
C GLY A 24 -2.12 -21.58 14.34
N GLN A 25 -1.45 -20.93 13.38
CA GLN A 25 -0.33 -20.02 13.66
C GLN A 25 -0.69 -18.55 13.35
N GLY A 26 -0.11 -17.65 14.15
CA GLY A 26 -0.40 -16.23 14.14
C GLY A 26 0.07 -15.62 12.82
N LYS A 27 -0.79 -14.83 12.18
CA LYS A 27 -0.53 -14.34 10.82
C LYS A 27 0.63 -13.35 10.74
N ASP A 28 0.92 -12.63 11.82
CA ASP A 28 1.98 -11.63 11.89
C ASP A 28 3.13 -12.07 12.78
N ALA A 29 2.83 -12.76 13.90
CA ALA A 29 3.85 -13.21 14.83
C ALA A 29 3.51 -14.55 15.50
N TYR A 30 4.56 -15.31 15.77
CA TYR A 30 4.54 -16.54 16.54
C TYR A 30 5.48 -16.38 17.72
N LEU A 31 4.95 -16.47 18.94
CA LEU A 31 5.72 -16.30 20.18
C LEU A 31 5.85 -17.62 20.91
N THR A 32 7.04 -17.91 21.41
CA THR A 32 7.28 -19.07 22.26
C THR A 32 7.87 -18.65 23.59
N PHE A 33 7.26 -19.13 24.66
CA PHE A 33 7.70 -18.91 26.03
C PHE A 33 8.10 -20.24 26.64
N GLN A 34 9.30 -20.31 27.19
CA GLN A 34 9.83 -21.49 27.88
C GLN A 34 10.02 -21.18 29.36
N ASN A 35 9.89 -22.21 30.20
CA ASN A 35 10.09 -22.12 31.65
C ASN A 35 9.20 -21.06 32.32
N LEU A 36 7.92 -21.01 31.92
CA LEU A 36 6.97 -20.08 32.53
C LEU A 36 6.77 -20.36 34.02
N PRO A 37 6.69 -19.33 34.88
CA PRO A 37 6.35 -19.52 36.28
C PRO A 37 4.94 -20.10 36.42
N ASP A 38 4.74 -21.03 37.36
CA ASP A 38 3.45 -21.70 37.58
C ASP A 38 2.28 -20.76 37.85
N LYS A 39 2.57 -19.57 38.40
CA LYS A 39 1.58 -18.51 38.70
C LYS A 39 1.05 -17.81 37.44
N TRP A 40 1.60 -18.07 36.26
CA TRP A 40 1.16 -17.45 35.01
C TRP A 40 0.03 -18.25 34.39
N LYS A 41 -1.19 -17.75 34.62
CA LYS A 41 -2.41 -18.24 33.95
C LYS A 41 -2.47 -17.74 32.49
N PRO A 42 -3.17 -18.46 31.60
CA PRO A 42 -3.36 -18.04 30.20
C PRO A 42 -3.84 -16.59 30.06
N SER A 43 -4.78 -16.16 30.91
CA SER A 43 -5.33 -14.78 30.90
C SER A 43 -4.27 -13.70 31.15
N LYS A 44 -3.34 -13.96 32.08
CA LYS A 44 -2.25 -13.02 32.39
C LYS A 44 -1.24 -12.93 31.25
N LEU A 45 -0.93 -14.06 30.63
CA LEU A 45 -0.06 -14.12 29.46
C LEU A 45 -0.67 -13.37 28.27
N SER A 46 -1.97 -13.59 28.00
CA SER A 46 -2.69 -12.84 26.96
C SER A 46 -2.68 -11.33 27.21
N GLY A 47 -2.82 -10.90 28.48
CA GLY A 47 -2.72 -9.49 28.85
C GLY A 47 -1.34 -8.90 28.53
N ILE A 48 -0.27 -9.57 28.95
CA ILE A 48 1.10 -9.12 28.68
C ILE A 48 1.41 -9.06 27.19
N ILE A 49 0.95 -10.06 26.41
CA ILE A 49 1.13 -10.05 24.95
C ILE A 49 0.32 -8.91 24.33
N ARG A 50 -0.92 -8.67 24.77
CA ARG A 50 -1.70 -7.50 24.30
C ARG A 50 -0.99 -6.19 24.60
N ASP A 51 -0.43 -6.04 25.79
CA ASP A 51 0.32 -4.85 26.18
C ASP A 51 1.59 -4.68 25.33
N LEU A 52 2.29 -5.78 25.02
CA LEU A 52 3.47 -5.78 24.15
C LEU A 52 3.16 -5.29 22.73
N PHE A 53 1.97 -5.58 22.22
CA PHE A 53 1.50 -5.12 20.91
C PHE A 53 0.53 -3.94 21.00
N ASN A 54 0.44 -3.26 22.14
CA ASN A 54 -0.46 -2.13 22.28
C ASN A 54 -0.04 -1.00 21.30
N GLY A 55 -1.01 -0.48 20.56
CA GLY A 55 -0.77 0.47 19.46
C GLY A 55 -0.25 -0.15 18.16
N SER A 56 0.08 -1.44 18.14
CA SER A 56 0.39 -2.14 16.90
C SER A 56 -0.89 -2.35 16.07
N THR A 57 -0.72 -2.31 14.75
CA THR A 57 -1.80 -2.62 13.80
C THR A 57 -1.44 -3.83 12.94
N SER A 58 -2.43 -4.68 12.69
CA SER A 58 -2.31 -5.82 11.79
C SER A 58 -3.24 -5.67 10.60
N VAL A 59 -2.80 -6.20 9.45
CA VAL A 59 -3.67 -6.36 8.28
C VAL A 59 -4.69 -7.50 8.49
N SER A 60 -4.43 -8.40 9.45
CA SER A 60 -5.34 -9.45 9.89
C SER A 60 -6.09 -9.05 11.15
N SER A 61 -7.42 -9.08 11.10
CA SER A 61 -8.27 -8.79 12.27
C SER A 61 -8.41 -9.97 13.24
N LYS A 62 -7.91 -11.16 12.89
CA LYS A 62 -8.03 -12.38 13.71
C LYS A 62 -6.74 -13.20 13.68
N GLY A 63 -6.34 -13.72 14.83
CA GLY A 63 -5.16 -14.57 15.01
C GLY A 63 -3.88 -13.87 14.54
N SER A 64 -3.72 -12.59 14.86
CA SER A 64 -2.55 -11.81 14.44
C SER A 64 -1.27 -12.33 15.10
N VAL A 65 -1.35 -12.63 16.39
CA VAL A 65 -0.24 -13.22 17.16
C VAL A 65 -0.70 -14.53 17.76
N TYR A 66 0.02 -15.61 17.48
CA TYR A 66 -0.16 -16.88 18.18
C TYR A 66 0.96 -17.05 19.17
N TYR A 67 0.65 -17.61 20.33
CA TYR A 67 1.65 -17.90 21.33
C TYR A 67 1.55 -19.35 21.81
N GLU A 68 2.71 -19.90 22.13
CA GLU A 68 2.87 -21.14 22.87
C GLU A 68 3.73 -20.89 24.10
N ALA A 69 3.35 -21.56 25.17
CA ALA A 69 3.86 -21.35 26.50
C ALA A 69 4.05 -22.73 27.15
N SER A 70 5.29 -23.08 27.47
CA SER A 70 5.61 -24.35 28.12
C SER A 70 5.99 -24.14 29.59
N GLN A 71 5.37 -24.93 30.46
CA GLN A 71 5.71 -25.03 31.88
C GLN A 71 6.35 -26.41 32.15
N PRO A 72 7.43 -26.49 32.94
CA PRO A 72 8.05 -27.77 33.25
C PRO A 72 7.05 -28.73 33.92
N GLY A 73 6.87 -29.93 33.36
CA GLY A 73 5.96 -30.94 33.92
C GLY A 73 4.47 -30.68 33.75
N LYS A 74 4.08 -29.74 32.88
CA LYS A 74 2.67 -29.42 32.56
C LYS A 74 2.44 -29.35 31.06
N ASP A 75 1.16 -29.45 30.69
CA ASP A 75 0.74 -29.30 29.30
C ASP A 75 1.07 -27.90 28.76
N LYS A 76 1.36 -27.86 27.45
CA LYS A 76 1.59 -26.60 26.74
C LYS A 76 0.32 -25.76 26.75
N ILE A 77 0.48 -24.49 27.06
CA ILE A 77 -0.56 -23.48 26.96
C ILE A 77 -0.39 -22.78 25.62
N SER A 78 -1.45 -22.67 24.83
CA SER A 78 -1.43 -21.89 23.59
C SER A 78 -2.64 -20.99 23.45
N GLY A 79 -2.53 -20.00 22.58
CA GLY A 79 -3.63 -19.08 22.31
C GLY A 79 -3.33 -18.10 21.19
N ASN A 80 -4.37 -17.36 20.79
CA ASN A 80 -4.31 -16.33 19.78
C ASN A 80 -4.65 -14.97 20.37
N ILE A 81 -3.93 -13.94 19.93
CA ILE A 81 -4.21 -12.54 20.21
C ILE A 81 -4.56 -11.86 18.89
N ASP A 82 -5.72 -11.22 18.89
CA ASP A 82 -6.16 -10.36 17.80
C ASP A 82 -5.59 -8.96 18.02
N LEU A 83 -4.90 -8.45 17.01
CA LEU A 83 -4.43 -7.07 17.02
C LEU A 83 -5.45 -6.14 16.36
N ASN A 84 -5.35 -4.86 16.66
CA ASN A 84 -6.17 -3.84 16.01
C ASN A 84 -5.95 -3.89 14.50
N LYS A 85 -7.04 -3.88 13.74
CA LYS A 85 -6.96 -3.83 12.28
C LYS A 85 -6.35 -2.49 11.87
N ALA A 86 -5.35 -2.54 10.99
CA ALA A 86 -4.81 -1.33 10.37
C ALA A 86 -5.95 -0.54 9.70
N PRO A 87 -6.01 0.79 9.89
CA PRO A 87 -7.04 1.60 9.26
C PRO A 87 -6.92 1.42 7.73
N GLY A 88 -7.98 0.89 7.12
CA GLY A 88 -8.08 0.81 5.68
C GLY A 88 -8.32 2.18 5.06
N LEU A 89 -8.18 2.28 3.75
CA LEU A 89 -8.61 3.49 3.03
C LEU A 89 -10.08 3.74 3.32
N SER A 90 -10.42 4.99 3.67
CA SER A 90 -11.81 5.40 3.86
C SER A 90 -12.61 5.11 2.59
N GLY A 91 -13.87 4.69 2.75
CA GLY A 91 -14.77 4.52 1.61
C GLY A 91 -14.85 5.76 0.73
N GLY A 92 -14.78 6.96 1.34
CA GLY A 92 -14.71 8.23 0.60
C GLY A 92 -13.41 8.40 -0.19
N ALA A 93 -12.27 7.95 0.35
CA ALA A 93 -10.99 7.99 -0.37
C ALA A 93 -11.01 7.04 -1.58
N ILE A 94 -11.55 5.82 -1.39
CA ILE A 94 -11.73 4.86 -2.48
C ILE A 94 -12.68 5.41 -3.55
N ALA A 95 -13.84 5.95 -3.14
CA ALA A 95 -14.81 6.55 -4.06
C ALA A 95 -14.20 7.74 -4.84
N GLY A 96 -13.43 8.59 -4.16
CA GLY A 96 -12.72 9.71 -4.76
C GLY A 96 -11.73 9.27 -5.84
N ILE A 97 -10.92 8.24 -5.57
CA ILE A 97 -9.98 7.69 -6.56
C ILE A 97 -10.72 7.15 -7.79
N VAL A 98 -11.81 6.43 -7.59
CA VAL A 98 -12.59 5.85 -8.70
C VAL A 98 -13.20 6.94 -9.57
N ILE A 99 -13.89 7.91 -8.98
CA ILE A 99 -14.54 9.01 -9.71
C ILE A 99 -13.49 9.91 -10.37
N GLY A 100 -12.43 10.26 -9.65
CA GLY A 100 -11.33 11.07 -10.17
C GLY A 100 -10.64 10.42 -11.37
N SER A 101 -10.43 9.09 -11.34
CA SER A 101 -9.85 8.35 -12.46
C SER A 101 -10.73 8.38 -13.71
N LEU A 102 -12.05 8.20 -13.56
CA LEU A 102 -12.99 8.26 -14.69
C LEU A 102 -13.00 9.63 -15.37
N VAL A 103 -13.09 10.70 -14.58
CA VAL A 103 -13.07 12.08 -15.09
C VAL A 103 -11.71 12.43 -15.70
N GLY A 104 -10.62 12.02 -15.05
CA GLY A 104 -9.26 12.24 -15.53
C GLY A 104 -9.01 11.58 -16.89
N VAL A 105 -9.41 10.32 -17.06
CA VAL A 105 -9.28 9.61 -18.34
C VAL A 105 -10.09 10.30 -19.45
N ALA A 106 -11.34 10.68 -19.17
CA ALA A 106 -12.17 11.39 -20.15
C ALA A 106 -11.52 12.72 -20.60
N ALA A 107 -11.02 13.51 -19.65
CA ALA A 107 -10.36 14.78 -19.94
C ALA A 107 -9.09 14.59 -20.81
N ILE A 108 -8.27 13.59 -20.49
CA ILE A 108 -7.06 13.28 -21.28
C ILE A 108 -7.44 12.91 -22.73
N ILE A 109 -8.45 12.06 -22.92
CA ILE A 109 -8.92 11.68 -24.25
C ILE A 109 -9.40 12.92 -25.03
N THR A 110 -10.19 13.80 -24.40
CA THR A 110 -10.67 15.03 -25.02
C THR A 110 -9.51 15.93 -25.47
N ILE A 111 -8.49 16.11 -24.62
CA ILE A 111 -7.30 16.90 -24.96
C ILE A 111 -6.58 16.30 -26.18
N ILE A 112 -6.37 14.98 -26.20
CA ILE A 112 -5.73 14.29 -27.32
C ILE A 112 -6.52 14.51 -28.62
N VAL A 113 -7.84 14.37 -28.58
CA VAL A 113 -8.71 14.58 -29.74
C VAL A 113 -8.60 16.01 -30.27
N ILE A 114 -8.63 17.02 -29.38
CA ILE A 114 -8.47 18.43 -29.76
C ILE A 114 -7.12 18.66 -30.44
N ILE A 115 -6.03 18.16 -29.85
CA ILE A 115 -4.68 18.27 -30.42
C ILE A 115 -4.64 17.65 -31.81
N VAL A 116 -5.19 16.45 -32.00
CA VAL A 116 -5.21 15.78 -33.30
C VAL A 116 -5.98 16.60 -34.33
N ILE A 117 -7.16 17.14 -34.00
CA ILE A 117 -7.96 17.95 -34.93
C ILE A 117 -7.21 19.24 -35.33
N VAL A 118 -6.64 19.96 -34.35
CA VAL A 118 -5.90 21.21 -34.61
C VAL A 118 -4.64 20.93 -35.43
N CYS A 119 -3.88 19.89 -35.11
CA CYS A 119 -2.69 19.49 -35.85
C CYS A 119 -3.02 19.01 -37.28
N LYS A 120 -4.15 18.32 -37.50
CA LYS A 120 -4.60 17.93 -38.84
C LYS A 120 -5.10 19.12 -39.66
N LYS A 121 -5.75 20.12 -39.05
CA LYS A 121 -6.15 21.36 -39.74
C LYS A 121 -4.95 22.19 -40.20
N LYS A 122 -3.88 22.28 -39.40
CA LYS A 122 -2.66 23.02 -39.78
C LYS A 122 -1.90 22.44 -40.98
N LYS A 123 -2.08 21.16 -41.31
CA LYS A 123 -1.46 20.54 -42.50
C LYS A 123 -2.16 20.86 -43.82
N ASN A 124 -3.33 21.51 -43.80
CA ASN A 124 -4.07 21.91 -45.01
C ASN A 124 -3.99 23.43 -45.30
N TYR A 125 -3.17 24.18 -44.57
CA TYR A 125 -2.83 25.56 -44.97
C TYR A 125 -1.60 25.48 -45.88
N ASP A 126 -1.86 25.47 -47.19
CA ASP A 126 -0.83 25.64 -48.22
C ASP A 126 -0.33 27.10 -48.19
N PRO A 127 0.95 27.37 -47.88
CA PRO A 127 1.53 28.71 -47.99
C PRO A 127 1.94 29.09 -49.43
N SER A 128 1.62 28.28 -50.46
CA SER A 128 2.11 28.50 -51.83
C SER A 128 1.47 29.65 -52.62
N GLY A 129 0.55 30.43 -52.03
CA GLY A 129 -0.20 31.48 -52.74
C GLY A 129 0.49 32.84 -52.93
N TYR A 130 1.74 33.05 -52.49
CA TYR A 130 2.35 34.39 -52.41
C TYR A 130 3.78 34.52 -52.96
N VAL A 131 4.14 33.87 -54.08
CA VAL A 131 5.32 34.32 -54.87
C VAL A 131 5.10 33.97 -56.33
N ASN A 132 4.57 34.89 -57.15
CA ASN A 132 4.82 35.04 -58.60
C ASN A 132 3.80 36.00 -59.25
N LYS A 133 3.76 37.27 -58.80
CA LYS A 133 3.06 38.33 -59.53
C LYS A 133 3.94 39.55 -59.88
N SER A 134 5.26 39.45 -59.69
CA SER A 134 6.20 40.57 -59.91
C SER A 134 7.25 40.34 -61.00
N LEU A 135 7.11 39.35 -61.89
CA LEU A 135 8.17 38.99 -62.85
C LEU A 135 7.71 38.80 -64.31
N MET A 136 6.60 39.42 -64.71
CA MET A 136 6.21 39.48 -66.13
C MET A 136 5.64 40.86 -66.48
N ASP A 137 6.48 41.88 -66.43
CA ASP A 137 6.19 43.18 -67.07
C ASP A 137 7.47 43.83 -67.61
N ASP A 138 8.34 43.04 -68.26
CA ASP A 138 9.43 43.56 -69.10
C ASP A 138 9.18 43.16 -70.56
N LYS A 139 8.50 44.06 -71.29
CA LYS A 139 8.50 44.07 -72.75
C LYS A 139 9.86 44.60 -73.23
N PRO A 140 10.58 43.90 -74.12
CA PRO A 140 11.75 44.50 -74.75
C PRO A 140 11.32 45.62 -75.70
N ILE A 141 11.86 46.82 -75.47
CA ILE A 141 11.79 47.97 -76.37
C ILE A 141 12.63 47.62 -77.61
N GLN A 142 12.00 47.48 -78.77
CA GLN A 142 12.71 47.49 -80.06
C GLN A 142 13.15 48.93 -80.36
N SER A 143 14.45 49.15 -80.56
CA SER A 143 14.99 50.37 -81.17
C SER A 143 15.53 50.05 -82.57
N TYR A 144 14.88 50.68 -83.56
CA TYR A 144 15.28 51.03 -84.93
C TYR A 144 16.43 50.31 -85.63
#